data_AF-A0A2T4CTN6-F1
#
_entry.id   AF-A0A2T4CTN6-F1
#
_cell.length_a   1.000
_cell.length_b   1.000
_cell.length_c   1.000
_cell.angle_alpha   90.00
_cell.angle_beta   90.00
_cell.angle_gamma   90.00
#
_symmetry.space_group_name_H-M   'P 1'
#
loop_
_entity.id
_entity.type
_entity.pdbx_description
1 polymer ?
#
loop_
_entity_poly.entity_id
_entity_poly.type
_entity_poly.pdbx_seq_one_letter_code
_entity_poly.pdbx_strand_id
1 'polypeptide(L)'
;MAKFFINRPIFAWVIAIMIMLGGGLAVTQLPVEQYPQIAPPSIQINASYPGANADTLSETVTQVIEQNLNGIDNLEYFSSSSDSAGNASITLTFSSGTDADIAQVQVQNKLQLALPLLPQEVQQQGLSVVKSNNSFLMVLALVSDSPEFTQVDLSDYVASNLQDPVSRTTGVGSVRIFGSPYAMRIWLDPAQLNSYGMTPQDVVLAIREQNNQIAAGQLGGTPAVEGQRLTSSIIAQTRLSSVDEFKNILLRVNNDGSKVRLEDVAEVEMGGENYATIARYNREAATGLAVNLATGANALETAERAEVNNYGMRF
;
A
#
# COMPACT_ATOMS: atom_id res chain seq x y z
N MET A 1 49.68 -38.41 -11.68
CA MET A 1 49.37 -37.36 -10.68
C MET A 1 49.86 -37.69 -9.28
N ALA A 2 49.48 -38.81 -8.65
CA ALA A 2 49.88 -39.11 -7.27
C ALA A 2 51.42 -39.12 -7.04
N LYS A 3 52.21 -39.78 -7.90
CA LYS A 3 53.69 -39.77 -7.82
C LYS A 3 54.32 -38.36 -7.93
N PHE A 4 53.65 -37.42 -8.60
CA PHE A 4 54.13 -36.03 -8.74
C PHE A 4 53.97 -35.23 -7.44
N PHE A 5 52.83 -35.36 -6.78
CA PHE A 5 52.57 -34.70 -5.48
C PHE A 5 53.35 -35.33 -4.33
N ILE A 6 53.65 -36.64 -4.39
CA ILE A 6 54.54 -37.32 -3.42
C ILE A 6 55.96 -36.73 -3.48
N ASN A 7 56.48 -36.48 -4.67
CA ASN A 7 57.82 -35.92 -4.86
C ASN A 7 57.87 -34.38 -4.68
N ARG A 8 56.73 -33.71 -4.51
CA ARG A 8 56.61 -32.25 -4.31
C ARG A 8 55.58 -31.92 -3.22
N PRO A 9 55.85 -32.27 -1.95
CA PRO A 9 54.87 -32.11 -0.85
C PRO A 9 54.49 -30.65 -0.59
N ILE A 10 55.42 -29.70 -0.78
CA ILE A 10 55.12 -28.25 -0.65
C ILE A 10 54.07 -27.82 -1.68
N PHE A 11 54.17 -28.30 -2.93
CA PHE A 11 53.23 -27.94 -3.99
C PHE A 11 51.81 -28.48 -3.71
N ALA A 12 51.71 -29.69 -3.14
CA ALA A 12 50.43 -30.24 -2.68
C ALA A 12 49.78 -29.36 -1.59
N TRP A 13 50.58 -28.91 -0.61
CA TRP A 13 50.12 -28.00 0.44
C TRP A 13 49.68 -26.64 -0.10
N VAL A 14 50.40 -26.07 -1.06
CA VAL A 14 50.02 -24.79 -1.69
C VAL A 14 48.64 -24.92 -2.35
N ILE A 15 48.38 -25.99 -3.11
CA ILE A 15 47.06 -26.20 -3.72
C ILE A 15 45.98 -26.42 -2.65
N ALA A 16 46.26 -27.19 -1.60
CA ALA A 16 45.32 -27.38 -0.51
C ALA A 16 44.96 -26.05 0.19
N ILE A 17 45.96 -25.21 0.47
CA ILE A 17 45.76 -23.88 1.06
C ILE A 17 44.97 -22.98 0.11
N MET A 18 45.28 -22.98 -1.18
CA MET A 18 44.53 -22.20 -2.18
C MET A 18 43.06 -22.64 -2.25
N ILE A 19 42.78 -23.94 -2.19
CA ILE A 19 41.41 -24.47 -2.15
C ILE A 19 40.71 -24.07 -0.85
N MET A 20 41.37 -24.18 0.30
CA MET A 20 40.80 -23.78 1.60
C MET A 20 40.53 -22.28 1.64
N LEU A 21 41.42 -21.45 1.09
CA LEU A 21 41.27 -19.99 1.04
C LEU A 21 40.12 -19.60 0.10
N GLY A 22 40.01 -20.25 -1.06
CA GLY A 22 38.87 -20.10 -1.97
C GLY A 22 37.54 -20.54 -1.33
N GLY A 23 37.54 -21.68 -0.64
CA GLY A 23 36.37 -22.17 0.12
C GLY A 23 35.98 -21.23 1.26
N GLY A 24 36.95 -20.72 2.01
CA GLY A 24 36.72 -19.75 3.08
C GLY A 24 36.08 -18.46 2.59
N LEU A 25 36.57 -17.90 1.47
CA LEU A 25 35.97 -16.73 0.83
C LEU A 25 34.55 -17.02 0.32
N ALA A 26 34.32 -18.21 -0.27
CA ALA A 26 33.00 -18.59 -0.75
C ALA A 26 31.98 -18.71 0.40
N VAL A 27 32.35 -19.29 1.55
CA VAL A 27 31.46 -19.37 2.72
C VAL A 27 31.04 -17.99 3.22
N THR A 28 31.90 -16.98 3.10
CA THR A 28 31.55 -15.61 3.52
C THR A 28 30.66 -14.84 2.54
N GLN A 29 30.54 -15.29 1.28
CA GLN A 29 29.77 -14.60 0.24
C GLN A 29 28.50 -15.34 -0.19
N LEU A 30 28.41 -16.64 0.10
CA LEU A 30 27.25 -17.45 -0.30
C LEU A 30 26.01 -17.05 0.51
N PRO A 31 24.86 -16.84 -0.15
CA PRO A 31 23.59 -16.62 0.53
C PRO A 31 23.22 -17.80 1.43
N VAL A 32 22.71 -17.49 2.62
CA VAL A 32 22.24 -18.50 3.58
C VAL A 32 20.72 -18.56 3.50
N GLU A 33 20.17 -19.73 3.19
CA GLU A 33 18.72 -19.96 3.08
C GLU A 33 18.35 -21.29 3.73
N GLN A 34 17.12 -21.37 4.27
CA GLN A 34 16.63 -22.62 4.88
C GLN A 34 16.39 -23.70 3.81
N TYR A 35 15.84 -23.30 2.67
CA TYR A 35 15.54 -24.13 1.51
C TYR A 35 15.78 -23.31 0.23
N PRO A 36 16.15 -23.95 -0.89
CA PRO A 36 16.10 -23.30 -2.18
C PRO A 36 14.66 -22.93 -2.53
N GLN A 37 14.47 -21.94 -3.41
CA GLN A 37 13.14 -21.56 -3.87
C GLN A 37 12.48 -22.68 -4.68
N ILE A 38 11.54 -23.38 -4.03
CA ILE A 38 10.74 -24.45 -4.62
C ILE A 38 9.27 -24.05 -4.86
N ALA A 39 8.85 -22.91 -4.29
CA ALA A 39 7.49 -22.42 -4.41
C ALA A 39 7.23 -21.88 -5.84
N PRO A 40 6.12 -22.27 -6.49
CA PRO A 40 5.76 -21.71 -7.78
C PRO A 40 5.50 -20.20 -7.66
N PRO A 41 5.94 -19.39 -8.65
CA PRO A 41 5.70 -17.96 -8.63
C PRO A 41 4.21 -17.66 -8.73
N SER A 42 3.75 -16.68 -7.96
CA SER A 42 2.34 -16.29 -7.93
C SER A 42 2.21 -14.77 -8.06
N ILE A 43 1.18 -14.31 -8.76
CA ILE A 43 0.82 -12.90 -8.89
C ILE A 43 -0.55 -12.70 -8.27
N GLN A 44 -0.68 -11.71 -7.38
CA GLN A 44 -1.94 -11.38 -6.73
C GLN A 44 -2.44 -10.02 -7.21
N ILE A 45 -3.70 -9.98 -7.60
CA ILE A 45 -4.45 -8.77 -7.90
C ILE A 45 -5.35 -8.49 -6.70
N ASN A 46 -5.26 -7.30 -6.12
CA ASN A 46 -6.18 -6.86 -5.07
C ASN A 46 -6.99 -5.66 -5.55
N ALA A 47 -8.28 -5.67 -5.22
CA ALA A 47 -9.21 -4.59 -5.48
C ALA A 47 -10.09 -4.36 -4.24
N SER A 48 -10.51 -3.12 -4.04
CA SER A 48 -11.40 -2.74 -2.93
C SER A 48 -12.63 -2.03 -3.49
N TYR A 49 -13.81 -2.47 -3.06
CA TYR A 49 -15.08 -1.81 -3.29
C TYR A 49 -15.77 -1.54 -1.95
N PRO A 50 -15.44 -0.41 -1.29
CA PRO A 50 -16.00 -0.08 0.01
C PRO A 50 -17.53 -0.05 -0.02
N GLY A 51 -18.16 -0.83 0.88
CA GLY A 51 -19.62 -0.89 1.02
C GLY A 51 -20.33 -1.93 0.13
N ALA A 52 -19.61 -2.63 -0.77
CA ALA A 52 -20.17 -3.75 -1.52
C ALA A 52 -20.22 -5.03 -0.66
N ASN A 53 -21.24 -5.85 -0.86
CA ASN A 53 -21.27 -7.22 -0.32
C ASN A 53 -20.49 -8.18 -1.23
N ALA A 54 -20.21 -9.39 -0.73
CA ALA A 54 -19.39 -10.37 -1.44
C ALA A 54 -19.97 -10.75 -2.83
N ASP A 55 -21.29 -10.88 -2.96
CA ASP A 55 -21.94 -11.23 -4.23
C ASP A 55 -21.79 -10.11 -5.27
N THR A 56 -22.08 -8.85 -4.90
CA THR A 56 -21.90 -7.70 -5.80
C THR A 56 -20.44 -7.58 -6.23
N LEU A 57 -19.51 -7.75 -5.29
CA LEU A 57 -18.08 -7.67 -5.58
C LEU A 57 -17.63 -8.78 -6.54
N SER A 58 -18.11 -9.99 -6.33
CA SER A 58 -17.82 -11.14 -7.19
C SER A 58 -18.29 -10.90 -8.63
N GLU A 59 -19.53 -10.45 -8.81
CA GLU A 59 -20.15 -10.26 -10.13
C GLU A 59 -19.60 -9.04 -10.87
N THR A 60 -19.37 -7.92 -10.16
CA THR A 60 -19.02 -6.64 -10.79
C THR A 60 -17.52 -6.39 -10.93
N VAL A 61 -16.68 -7.07 -10.13
CA VAL A 61 -15.24 -6.87 -10.13
C VAL A 61 -14.50 -8.17 -10.40
N THR A 62 -14.68 -9.18 -9.55
CA THR A 62 -13.85 -10.39 -9.60
C THR A 62 -14.03 -11.16 -10.91
N GLN A 63 -15.27 -11.47 -11.31
CA GLN A 63 -15.56 -12.18 -12.55
C GLN A 63 -15.12 -11.39 -13.79
N VAL A 64 -15.28 -10.06 -13.78
CA VAL A 64 -14.86 -9.19 -14.90
C VAL A 64 -13.35 -9.26 -15.09
N ILE A 65 -12.58 -9.25 -14.00
CA ILE A 65 -11.12 -9.42 -14.07
C ILE A 65 -10.80 -10.84 -14.56
N GLU A 66 -11.38 -11.88 -13.97
CA GLU A 66 -11.12 -13.29 -14.31
C GLU A 66 -11.33 -13.59 -15.80
N GLN A 67 -12.42 -13.11 -16.39
CA GLN A 67 -12.72 -13.31 -17.82
C GLN A 67 -11.66 -12.73 -18.75
N ASN A 68 -10.92 -11.72 -18.29
CA ASN A 68 -9.84 -11.07 -19.04
C ASN A 68 -8.46 -11.73 -18.80
N LEU A 69 -8.30 -12.64 -17.83
CA LEU A 69 -7.02 -13.30 -17.48
C LEU A 69 -6.64 -14.47 -18.41
N ASN A 70 -7.23 -14.54 -19.61
CA ASN A 70 -6.97 -15.61 -20.57
C ASN A 70 -5.71 -15.36 -21.41
N GLY A 71 -5.01 -16.44 -21.77
CA GLY A 71 -3.83 -16.39 -22.65
C GLY A 71 -2.63 -15.75 -21.97
N ILE A 72 -2.42 -16.06 -20.69
CA ILE A 72 -1.21 -15.76 -19.93
C ILE A 72 -0.31 -16.99 -19.98
N ASP A 73 0.96 -16.80 -20.29
CA ASP A 73 1.91 -17.90 -20.44
C ASP A 73 2.21 -18.56 -19.09
N ASN A 74 2.37 -19.88 -19.09
CA ASN A 74 2.74 -20.69 -17.91
C ASN A 74 1.79 -20.55 -16.71
N LEU A 75 0.57 -20.06 -16.91
CA LEU A 75 -0.46 -20.03 -15.88
C LEU A 75 -0.97 -21.46 -15.62
N GLU A 76 -0.86 -21.95 -14.40
CA GLU A 76 -1.39 -23.27 -14.02
C GLU A 76 -2.84 -23.18 -13.60
N TYR A 77 -3.12 -22.26 -12.67
CA TYR A 77 -4.45 -22.00 -12.15
C TYR A 77 -4.52 -20.61 -11.54
N PHE A 78 -5.73 -20.12 -11.35
CA PHE A 78 -5.99 -18.98 -10.49
C PHE A 78 -7.08 -19.34 -9.49
N SER A 79 -7.06 -18.64 -8.36
CA SER A 79 -8.11 -18.69 -7.35
C SER A 79 -8.48 -17.28 -6.97
N SER A 80 -9.73 -17.08 -6.57
CA SER A 80 -10.23 -15.77 -6.18
C SER A 80 -11.05 -15.85 -4.90
N SER A 81 -11.09 -14.72 -4.19
CA SER A 81 -11.89 -14.54 -3.00
C SER A 81 -12.50 -13.15 -3.04
N SER A 82 -13.79 -13.07 -2.68
CA SER A 82 -14.52 -11.83 -2.44
C SER A 82 -15.10 -11.90 -1.04
N ASP A 83 -14.87 -10.89 -0.22
CA ASP A 83 -15.38 -10.85 1.15
C ASP A 83 -16.46 -9.78 1.34
N SER A 84 -17.21 -9.89 2.43
CA SER A 84 -18.26 -8.94 2.81
C SER A 84 -17.71 -7.62 3.34
N ALA A 85 -16.39 -7.47 3.45
CA ALA A 85 -15.73 -6.21 3.77
C ALA A 85 -15.38 -5.41 2.50
N GLY A 86 -15.77 -5.90 1.32
CA GLY A 86 -15.56 -5.24 0.04
C GLY A 86 -14.17 -5.49 -0.57
N ASN A 87 -13.42 -6.48 -0.09
CA ASN A 87 -12.10 -6.81 -0.65
C ASN A 87 -12.18 -8.00 -1.60
N ALA A 88 -11.59 -7.82 -2.79
CA ALA A 88 -11.42 -8.87 -3.77
C ALA A 88 -9.93 -9.16 -3.94
N SER A 89 -9.59 -10.44 -3.95
CA SER A 89 -8.24 -10.90 -4.21
C SER A 89 -8.26 -12.03 -5.23
N ILE A 90 -7.41 -11.94 -6.25
CA ILE A 90 -7.25 -12.96 -7.29
C ILE A 90 -5.78 -13.36 -7.30
N THR A 91 -5.48 -14.61 -6.99
CA THR A 91 -4.13 -15.17 -6.99
C THR A 91 -3.95 -16.09 -8.19
N LEU A 92 -3.08 -15.68 -9.10
CA LEU A 92 -2.64 -16.47 -10.25
C LEU A 92 -1.36 -17.23 -9.89
N THR A 93 -1.36 -18.54 -10.04
CA THR A 93 -0.20 -19.41 -9.78
C THR A 93 0.37 -19.92 -11.10
N PHE A 94 1.67 -19.79 -11.25
CA PHE A 94 2.40 -20.10 -12.48
C PHE A 94 3.29 -21.32 -12.29
N SER A 95 3.66 -21.97 -13.38
CA SER A 95 4.58 -23.10 -13.33
C SER A 95 5.97 -22.70 -12.82
N SER A 96 6.62 -23.62 -12.10
CA SER A 96 7.98 -23.44 -11.59
C SER A 96 8.96 -23.10 -12.71
N GLY A 97 9.81 -22.10 -12.48
CA GLY A 97 10.77 -21.58 -13.48
C GLY A 97 10.22 -20.44 -14.33
N THR A 98 8.94 -20.07 -14.20
CA THR A 98 8.40 -18.85 -14.81
C THR A 98 9.05 -17.61 -14.20
N ASP A 99 9.42 -16.65 -15.05
CA ASP A 99 9.91 -15.35 -14.60
C ASP A 99 8.76 -14.54 -14.00
N ALA A 100 8.87 -14.20 -12.71
CA ALA A 100 7.83 -13.48 -11.98
C ALA A 100 7.63 -12.04 -12.46
N ASP A 101 8.66 -11.38 -13.01
CA ASP A 101 8.54 -10.05 -13.61
C ASP A 101 7.73 -10.11 -14.90
N ILE A 102 8.03 -11.09 -15.75
CA ILE A 102 7.27 -11.30 -17.00
C ILE A 102 5.82 -11.69 -16.69
N ALA A 103 5.59 -12.59 -15.74
CA ALA A 103 4.26 -12.96 -15.29
C ALA A 103 3.46 -11.75 -14.80
N GLN A 104 4.08 -10.88 -13.98
CA GLN A 104 3.44 -9.66 -13.49
C GLN A 104 3.06 -8.71 -14.64
N VAL A 105 3.95 -8.51 -15.61
CA VAL A 105 3.69 -7.66 -16.80
C VAL A 105 2.54 -8.23 -17.63
N GLN A 106 2.51 -9.56 -17.86
CA GLN A 106 1.42 -10.19 -18.59
C GLN A 106 0.08 -10.01 -17.88
N VAL A 107 0.03 -10.24 -16.56
CA VAL A 107 -1.16 -10.02 -15.73
C VAL A 107 -1.60 -8.57 -15.80
N GLN A 108 -0.68 -7.61 -15.66
CA GLN A 108 -1.01 -6.19 -15.71
C GLN A 108 -1.56 -5.77 -17.08
N ASN A 109 -1.00 -6.29 -18.18
CA ASN A 109 -1.50 -6.04 -19.53
C ASN A 109 -2.93 -6.57 -19.72
N LYS A 110 -3.25 -7.75 -19.16
CA LYS A 110 -4.61 -8.31 -19.19
C LYS A 110 -5.56 -7.51 -18.30
N LEU A 111 -5.12 -7.11 -17.11
CA LEU A 111 -5.90 -6.31 -16.17
C LEU A 111 -6.29 -4.95 -16.77
N GLN A 112 -5.40 -4.32 -17.54
CA GLN A 112 -5.69 -3.04 -18.21
C GLN A 112 -6.87 -3.13 -19.19
N LEU A 113 -7.15 -4.31 -19.77
CA LEU A 113 -8.30 -4.52 -20.64
C LEU A 113 -9.62 -4.60 -19.83
N ALA A 114 -9.55 -5.10 -18.60
CA ALA A 114 -10.70 -5.18 -17.70
C ALA A 114 -11.02 -3.84 -17.01
N LEU A 115 -10.00 -2.98 -16.81
CA LEU A 115 -10.11 -1.75 -16.02
C LEU A 115 -11.31 -0.85 -16.42
N PRO A 116 -11.60 -0.59 -17.71
CA PRO A 116 -12.73 0.26 -18.10
C PRO A 116 -14.11 -0.34 -17.81
N LEU A 117 -14.18 -1.66 -17.58
CA LEU A 117 -15.42 -2.38 -17.29
C LEU A 117 -15.74 -2.40 -15.79
N LEU A 118 -14.79 -2.01 -14.94
CA LEU A 118 -14.96 -2.00 -13.49
C LEU A 118 -15.74 -0.74 -13.03
N PRO A 119 -16.46 -0.80 -11.89
CA PRO A 119 -17.06 0.37 -11.27
C PRO A 119 -16.05 1.51 -11.04
N GLN A 120 -16.49 2.76 -11.18
CA GLN A 120 -15.60 3.93 -11.06
C GLN A 120 -15.02 4.06 -9.64
N GLU A 121 -15.77 3.65 -8.63
CA GLU A 121 -15.38 3.65 -7.23
C GLU A 121 -14.16 2.75 -7.00
N VAL A 122 -14.15 1.57 -7.64
CA VAL A 122 -13.03 0.61 -7.57
C VAL A 122 -11.82 1.14 -8.33
N GLN A 123 -12.04 1.73 -9.51
CA GLN A 123 -10.96 2.36 -10.28
C GLN A 123 -10.29 3.51 -9.51
N GLN A 124 -11.09 4.31 -8.78
CA GLN A 124 -10.59 5.40 -7.95
C GLN A 124 -9.77 4.92 -6.75
N GLN A 125 -10.11 3.77 -6.17
CA GLN A 125 -9.26 3.17 -5.13
C GLN A 125 -7.95 2.60 -5.67
N GLY A 126 -7.90 2.31 -6.97
CA GLY A 126 -6.76 1.70 -7.61
C GLY A 126 -6.71 0.19 -7.36
N LEU A 127 -6.19 -0.53 -8.34
CA LEU A 127 -5.94 -1.95 -8.24
C LEU A 127 -4.45 -2.17 -8.04
N SER A 128 -4.08 -3.05 -7.11
CA SER A 128 -2.69 -3.42 -6.88
C SER A 128 -2.40 -4.77 -7.54
N VAL A 129 -1.29 -4.85 -8.29
CA VAL A 129 -0.78 -6.12 -8.83
C VAL A 129 0.59 -6.36 -8.23
N VAL A 130 0.70 -7.36 -7.36
CA VAL A 130 1.91 -7.64 -6.60
C VAL A 130 2.35 -9.09 -6.82
N LYS A 131 3.66 -9.32 -6.76
CA LYS A 131 4.19 -10.69 -6.66
C LYS A 131 3.80 -11.23 -5.29
N SER A 132 3.11 -12.37 -5.27
CA SER A 132 2.52 -12.92 -4.07
C SER A 132 3.44 -13.96 -3.44
N ASN A 133 3.73 -13.74 -2.17
CA ASN A 133 4.28 -14.73 -1.27
C ASN A 133 3.28 -14.77 -0.12
N ASN A 134 2.52 -15.85 0.05
CA ASN A 134 1.43 -15.91 1.04
C ASN A 134 1.90 -15.93 2.50
N SER A 135 3.20 -15.76 2.77
CA SER A 135 3.79 -15.75 4.09
C SER A 135 4.45 -14.42 4.41
N PHE A 136 4.12 -13.86 5.57
CA PHE A 136 4.88 -12.77 6.17
C PHE A 136 6.28 -13.26 6.55
N LEU A 137 7.30 -12.52 6.13
CA LEU A 137 8.67 -12.70 6.61
C LEU A 137 8.75 -12.34 8.10
N MET A 138 8.17 -11.18 8.45
CA MET A 138 8.11 -10.67 9.82
C MET A 138 6.95 -9.68 9.97
N VAL A 139 6.60 -9.37 11.21
CA VAL A 139 5.65 -8.31 11.55
C VAL A 139 6.34 -7.38 12.53
N LEU A 140 6.53 -6.12 12.11
CA LEU A 140 7.05 -5.07 12.98
C LEU A 140 5.88 -4.54 13.82
N ALA A 141 5.85 -4.85 15.10
CA ALA A 141 4.84 -4.31 16.01
C ALA A 141 5.27 -2.92 16.48
N LEU A 142 4.34 -1.97 16.49
CA LEU A 142 4.53 -0.68 17.12
C LEU A 142 3.54 -0.54 18.27
N VAL A 143 4.10 -0.26 19.45
CA VAL A 143 3.41 -0.10 20.73
C VAL A 143 3.91 1.19 21.36
N SER A 144 3.09 1.84 22.17
CA SER A 144 3.49 3.01 22.96
C SER A 144 3.47 2.70 24.44
N ASP A 145 4.48 3.17 25.17
CA ASP A 145 4.50 3.14 26.64
C ASP A 145 3.48 4.12 27.25
N SER A 146 2.99 5.09 26.45
CA SER A 146 1.96 6.04 26.89
C SER A 146 0.56 5.53 26.50
N PRO A 147 -0.39 5.46 27.45
CA PRO A 147 -1.76 5.04 27.17
C PRO A 147 -2.57 6.06 26.37
N GLU A 148 -2.00 7.25 26.09
CA GLU A 148 -2.66 8.31 25.31
C GLU A 148 -2.73 7.99 23.82
N PHE A 149 -1.82 7.15 23.31
CA PHE A 149 -1.80 6.78 21.90
C PHE A 149 -2.73 5.61 21.64
N THR A 150 -3.73 5.84 20.81
CA THR A 150 -4.64 4.80 20.35
C THR A 150 -3.99 3.96 19.25
N GLN A 151 -4.60 2.82 18.90
CA GLN A 151 -4.17 2.05 17.73
C GLN A 151 -4.14 2.93 16.46
N VAL A 152 -5.10 3.84 16.29
CA VAL A 152 -5.20 4.68 15.10
C VAL A 152 -4.02 5.66 15.02
N ASP A 153 -3.64 6.29 16.13
CA ASP A 153 -2.44 7.14 16.20
C ASP A 153 -1.19 6.39 15.75
N LEU A 154 -1.02 5.16 16.26
CA LEU A 154 0.12 4.33 15.94
C LEU A 154 0.10 3.88 14.48
N SER A 155 -1.07 3.48 13.96
CA SER A 155 -1.25 3.09 12.56
C SER A 155 -0.97 4.24 11.61
N ASP A 156 -1.42 5.46 11.93
CA ASP A 156 -1.11 6.65 11.15
C ASP A 156 0.38 6.97 11.15
N TYR A 157 1.05 6.87 12.32
CA TYR A 157 2.49 7.06 12.39
C TYR A 157 3.23 6.06 11.49
N VAL A 158 2.85 4.77 11.52
CA VAL A 158 3.42 3.73 10.66
C VAL A 158 3.18 4.08 9.18
N ALA A 159 1.95 4.39 8.78
CA ALA A 159 1.61 4.70 7.41
C ALA A 159 2.39 5.91 6.88
N SER A 160 2.46 6.98 7.68
CA SER A 160 3.03 8.26 7.28
C SER A 160 4.56 8.28 7.29
N ASN A 161 5.21 7.51 8.19
CA ASN A 161 6.65 7.62 8.42
C ASN A 161 7.44 6.33 8.13
N LEU A 162 6.84 5.15 8.30
CA LEU A 162 7.58 3.87 8.27
C LEU A 162 7.23 2.99 7.06
N GLN A 163 5.98 3.02 6.60
CA GLN A 163 5.51 2.17 5.50
C GLN A 163 6.36 2.38 4.25
N ASP A 164 6.58 3.64 3.89
CA ASP A 164 7.27 4.05 2.67
C ASP A 164 8.76 3.66 2.66
N PRO A 165 9.56 3.98 3.70
CA PRO A 165 10.95 3.52 3.79
C PRO A 165 11.07 1.99 3.82
N VAL A 166 10.22 1.28 4.58
CA VAL A 166 10.27 -0.18 4.68
C VAL A 166 9.90 -0.83 3.34
N SER A 167 8.86 -0.33 2.66
CA SER A 167 8.43 -0.84 1.34
C SER A 167 9.52 -0.72 0.28
N ARG A 168 10.40 0.27 0.38
CA ARG A 168 11.52 0.50 -0.56
C ARG A 168 12.79 -0.25 -0.19
N THR A 169 12.81 -0.98 0.92
CA THR A 169 13.98 -1.73 1.36
C THR A 169 14.23 -2.93 0.44
N THR A 170 15.46 -3.09 -0.05
CA THR A 170 15.82 -4.19 -0.94
C THR A 170 15.50 -5.55 -0.32
N GLY A 171 14.69 -6.33 -1.02
CA GLY A 171 14.22 -7.65 -0.59
C GLY A 171 12.80 -7.64 -0.03
N VAL A 172 12.22 -6.46 0.27
CA VAL A 172 10.80 -6.33 0.62
C VAL A 172 9.96 -6.39 -0.65
N GLY A 173 8.99 -7.30 -0.69
CA GLY A 173 8.07 -7.47 -1.82
C GLY A 173 6.81 -6.63 -1.67
N SER A 174 6.21 -6.67 -0.48
CA SER A 174 5.06 -5.84 -0.12
C SER A 174 4.98 -5.69 1.39
N VAL A 175 4.23 -4.67 1.83
CA VAL A 175 3.93 -4.48 3.25
C VAL A 175 2.43 -4.36 3.46
N ARG A 176 1.97 -4.77 4.64
CA ARG A 176 0.57 -4.63 5.05
C ARG A 176 0.52 -4.03 6.45
N ILE A 177 -0.23 -2.94 6.59
CA ILE A 177 -0.51 -2.36 7.91
C ILE A 177 -1.68 -3.12 8.55
N PHE A 178 -1.55 -3.45 9.83
CA PHE A 178 -2.64 -3.94 10.67
C PHE A 178 -3.30 -2.79 11.41
N GLY A 179 -4.19 -2.11 10.70
CA GLY A 179 -4.83 -0.87 11.12
C GLY A 179 -5.00 0.04 9.91
N SER A 180 -5.09 1.34 10.13
CA SER A 180 -5.42 2.29 9.07
C SER A 180 -4.88 3.68 9.41
N PRO A 181 -4.40 4.45 8.41
CA PRO A 181 -4.00 5.84 8.63
C PRO A 181 -5.20 6.73 8.99
N TYR A 182 -4.90 7.97 9.34
CA TYR A 182 -5.93 8.97 9.53
C TYR A 182 -6.66 9.30 8.22
N ALA A 183 -7.96 9.52 8.37
CA ALA A 183 -8.83 10.13 7.39
C ALA A 183 -9.74 11.15 8.09
N MET A 184 -10.13 12.18 7.35
CA MET A 184 -11.20 13.07 7.79
C MET A 184 -12.53 12.31 7.76
N ARG A 185 -13.11 12.05 8.93
CA ARG A 185 -14.37 11.34 9.09
C ARG A 185 -15.50 12.34 9.24
N ILE A 186 -16.55 12.16 8.44
CA ILE A 186 -17.73 13.01 8.41
C ILE A 186 -18.93 12.09 8.67
N TRP A 187 -19.36 12.05 9.93
CA TRP A 187 -20.46 11.21 10.39
C TRP A 187 -21.78 11.98 10.26
N LEU A 188 -22.47 11.76 9.16
CA LEU A 188 -23.73 12.44 8.83
C LEU A 188 -24.84 12.09 9.84
N ASP A 189 -25.52 13.12 10.36
CA ASP A 189 -26.73 12.95 11.15
C ASP A 189 -27.97 13.01 10.21
N PRO A 190 -28.68 11.89 10.00
CA PRO A 190 -29.84 11.86 9.11
C PRO A 190 -31.01 12.74 9.59
N ALA A 191 -31.15 12.96 10.90
CA ALA A 191 -32.19 13.82 11.44
C ALA A 191 -31.93 15.30 11.12
N GLN A 192 -30.67 15.74 11.29
CA GLN A 192 -30.26 17.11 10.96
C GLN A 192 -30.32 17.36 9.44
N LEU A 193 -29.82 16.42 8.63
CA LEU A 193 -29.95 16.51 7.17
C LEU A 193 -31.42 16.71 6.76
N ASN A 194 -32.33 15.92 7.33
CA ASN A 194 -33.75 16.05 7.05
C ASN A 194 -34.35 17.39 7.52
N SER A 195 -33.96 17.92 8.69
CA SER A 195 -34.47 19.23 9.15
C SER A 195 -34.04 20.39 8.24
N TYR A 196 -32.88 20.27 7.60
CA TYR A 196 -32.42 21.24 6.60
C TYR A 196 -32.88 20.91 5.17
N GLY A 197 -33.59 19.79 4.95
CA GLY A 197 -34.03 19.35 3.63
C GLY A 197 -32.86 19.02 2.69
N MET A 198 -31.80 18.45 3.26
CA MET A 198 -30.57 18.08 2.58
C MET A 198 -30.44 16.57 2.43
N THR A 199 -29.64 16.16 1.47
CA THR A 199 -29.28 14.77 1.21
C THR A 199 -27.78 14.56 1.44
N PRO A 200 -27.32 13.31 1.67
CA PRO A 200 -25.89 13.00 1.68
C PRO A 200 -25.15 13.47 0.42
N GLN A 201 -25.83 13.49 -0.73
CA GLN A 201 -25.26 13.94 -2.00
C GLN A 201 -24.89 15.43 -1.97
N ASP A 202 -25.70 16.26 -1.32
CA ASP A 202 -25.43 17.69 -1.18
C ASP A 202 -24.13 17.94 -0.39
N VAL A 203 -23.91 17.15 0.67
CA VAL A 203 -22.67 17.20 1.47
C VAL A 203 -21.47 16.77 0.64
N VAL A 204 -21.57 15.66 -0.10
CA VAL A 204 -20.49 15.17 -0.97
C VAL A 204 -20.11 16.22 -2.02
N LEU A 205 -21.10 16.87 -2.65
CA LEU A 205 -20.87 17.94 -3.62
C LEU A 205 -20.18 19.15 -2.98
N ALA A 206 -20.67 19.62 -1.83
CA ALA A 206 -20.08 20.75 -1.13
C ALA A 206 -18.62 20.50 -0.73
N ILE A 207 -18.30 19.29 -0.25
CA ILE A 207 -16.92 18.90 0.06
C ILE A 207 -16.06 18.91 -1.21
N ARG A 208 -16.52 18.33 -2.33
CA ARG A 208 -15.77 18.34 -3.59
C ARG A 208 -15.51 19.75 -4.13
N GLU A 209 -16.45 20.66 -3.94
CA GLU A 209 -16.34 22.04 -4.41
C GLU A 209 -15.42 22.90 -3.52
N GLN A 210 -15.44 22.70 -2.20
CA GLN A 210 -14.69 23.54 -1.25
C GLN A 210 -13.35 22.94 -0.80
N ASN A 211 -13.20 21.62 -0.83
CA ASN A 211 -11.95 20.92 -0.61
C ASN A 211 -11.31 20.52 -1.94
N ASN A 212 -10.95 21.52 -2.74
CA ASN A 212 -10.26 21.32 -4.02
C ASN A 212 -8.93 22.08 -4.06
N GLN A 213 -8.11 21.74 -5.06
CA GLN A 213 -6.89 22.46 -5.34
C GLN A 213 -6.95 22.93 -6.78
N ILE A 214 -7.01 24.25 -6.96
CA ILE A 214 -7.19 24.87 -8.28
C ILE A 214 -5.85 25.44 -8.76
N ALA A 215 -5.48 25.14 -9.99
CA ALA A 215 -4.35 25.77 -10.66
C ALA A 215 -4.73 27.20 -11.09
N ALA A 216 -4.41 28.18 -10.24
CA ALA A 216 -4.75 29.59 -10.47
C ALA A 216 -3.75 30.35 -11.37
N GLY A 217 -2.71 29.66 -11.87
CA GLY A 217 -1.68 30.25 -12.72
C GLY A 217 -0.66 31.08 -11.96
N GLN A 218 -0.10 32.09 -12.63
CA GLN A 218 0.96 32.93 -12.07
C GLN A 218 0.86 34.36 -12.62
N LEU A 219 1.16 35.33 -11.77
CA LEU A 219 1.36 36.72 -12.17
C LEU A 219 2.65 36.81 -12.99
N GLY A 220 2.60 37.49 -14.14
CA GLY A 220 3.74 37.60 -15.05
C GLY A 220 4.12 36.27 -15.72
N GLY A 221 3.17 35.34 -15.86
CA GLY A 221 3.34 34.11 -16.63
C GLY A 221 3.42 34.38 -18.14
N THR A 222 4.12 33.51 -18.87
CA THR A 222 4.27 33.64 -20.31
C THR A 222 2.99 33.30 -21.07
N PRO A 223 2.65 34.02 -22.16
CA PRO A 223 3.39 35.16 -22.72
C PRO A 223 3.16 36.45 -21.89
N ALA A 224 4.26 37.05 -21.42
CA ALA A 224 4.23 38.27 -20.62
C ALA A 224 4.52 39.51 -21.49
N VAL A 225 4.04 40.67 -21.05
CA VAL A 225 4.36 41.96 -21.70
C VAL A 225 5.85 42.29 -21.58
N GLU A 226 6.38 43.03 -22.56
CA GLU A 226 7.78 43.46 -22.56
C GLU A 226 8.09 44.32 -21.33
N GLY A 227 9.19 44.01 -20.64
CA GLY A 227 9.58 44.70 -19.41
C GLY A 227 8.94 44.16 -18.12
N GLN A 228 8.16 43.07 -18.16
CA GLN A 228 7.66 42.40 -16.95
C GLN A 228 8.83 41.91 -16.07
N ARG A 229 8.90 42.38 -14.82
CA ARG A 229 9.97 42.03 -13.85
C ARG A 229 9.53 41.15 -12.68
N LEU A 230 8.23 40.96 -12.50
CA LEU A 230 7.66 40.16 -11.42
C LEU A 230 7.03 38.89 -11.99
N THR A 231 7.46 37.74 -11.47
CA THR A 231 6.79 36.45 -11.69
C THR A 231 6.49 35.82 -10.34
N SER A 232 5.24 35.46 -10.09
CA SER A 232 4.82 34.86 -8.82
C SER A 232 3.63 33.94 -9.02
N SER A 233 3.67 32.75 -8.43
CA SER A 233 2.57 31.79 -8.48
C SER A 233 1.36 32.30 -7.70
N ILE A 234 0.17 32.16 -8.28
CA ILE A 234 -1.08 32.50 -7.60
C ILE A 234 -1.51 31.27 -6.81
N ILE A 235 -1.67 31.45 -5.50
CA ILE A 235 -2.25 30.43 -4.61
C ILE A 235 -3.71 30.85 -4.36
N ALA A 236 -4.66 30.07 -4.86
CA ALA A 236 -6.09 30.27 -4.63
C ALA A 236 -6.58 29.31 -3.54
N GLN A 237 -7.56 28.47 -3.84
CA GLN A 237 -8.01 27.42 -2.91
C GLN A 237 -6.99 26.28 -2.84
N THR A 238 -6.67 25.91 -1.60
CA THR A 238 -5.92 24.71 -1.25
C THR A 238 -6.86 23.71 -0.60
N ARG A 239 -6.48 22.43 -0.59
CA ARG A 239 -7.19 21.41 0.18
C ARG A 239 -7.25 21.80 1.66
N LEU A 240 -8.37 21.48 2.28
CA LEU A 240 -8.59 21.65 3.71
C LEU A 240 -7.70 20.65 4.47
N SER A 241 -7.22 21.06 5.64
CA SER A 241 -6.20 20.38 6.41
C SER A 241 -6.59 20.12 7.87
N SER A 242 -7.60 20.81 8.39
CA SER A 242 -8.03 20.69 9.79
C SER A 242 -9.51 20.36 9.93
N VAL A 243 -9.87 19.75 11.06
CA VAL A 243 -11.27 19.45 11.41
C VAL A 243 -12.13 20.72 11.38
N ASP A 244 -11.61 21.84 11.89
CA ASP A 244 -12.34 23.11 11.94
C ASP A 244 -12.60 23.69 10.54
N GLU A 245 -11.67 23.54 9.60
CA GLU A 245 -11.88 23.92 8.20
C GLU A 245 -13.01 23.10 7.56
N PHE A 246 -13.06 21.79 7.81
CA PHE A 246 -14.14 20.93 7.32
C PHE A 246 -15.49 21.28 7.97
N LYS A 247 -15.54 21.49 9.28
CA LYS A 247 -16.76 21.93 9.99
C LYS A 247 -17.34 23.20 9.39
N ASN A 248 -16.49 24.10 8.93
CA ASN A 248 -16.88 25.37 8.33
C ASN A 248 -17.33 25.31 6.87
N ILE A 249 -17.29 24.14 6.20
CA ILE A 249 -17.79 23.97 4.83
C ILE A 249 -19.25 24.44 4.76
N LEU A 250 -19.53 25.33 3.82
CA LEU A 250 -20.86 25.90 3.63
C LEU A 250 -21.73 24.98 2.78
N LEU A 251 -22.82 24.48 3.32
CA LEU A 251 -23.74 23.60 2.60
C LEU A 251 -24.87 24.38 1.91
N ARG A 252 -25.43 25.38 2.60
CA ARG A 252 -26.50 26.22 2.04
C ARG A 252 -26.52 27.59 2.69
N VAL A 253 -27.04 28.56 1.94
CA VAL A 253 -27.49 29.85 2.47
C VAL A 253 -29.00 29.92 2.30
N ASN A 254 -29.71 30.09 3.40
CA ASN A 254 -31.17 30.23 3.43
C ASN A 254 -31.59 31.64 2.96
N ASN A 255 -32.87 31.79 2.59
CA ASN A 255 -33.41 33.08 2.11
C ASN A 255 -33.35 34.21 3.16
N ASP A 256 -33.29 33.86 4.44
CA ASP A 256 -33.15 34.80 5.57
C ASP A 256 -31.67 35.18 5.84
N GLY A 257 -30.72 34.66 5.05
CA GLY A 257 -29.29 34.89 5.21
C GLY A 257 -28.60 33.96 6.22
N SER A 258 -29.35 33.08 6.89
CA SER A 258 -28.75 32.04 7.75
C SER A 258 -27.99 31.02 6.89
N LYS A 259 -26.90 30.49 7.45
CA LYS A 259 -25.99 29.56 6.77
C LYS A 259 -26.07 28.21 7.45
N VAL A 260 -26.11 27.16 6.64
CA VAL A 260 -25.98 25.78 7.10
C VAL A 260 -24.57 25.33 6.77
N ARG A 261 -23.84 24.89 7.80
CA ARG A 261 -22.47 24.39 7.70
C ARG A 261 -22.43 22.88 7.87
N LEU A 262 -21.28 22.28 7.58
CA LEU A 262 -21.11 20.84 7.76
C LEU A 262 -21.30 20.42 9.23
N GLU A 263 -20.82 21.22 10.18
CA GLU A 263 -21.00 20.97 11.61
C GLU A 263 -22.47 20.92 12.07
N ASP A 264 -23.39 21.56 11.32
CA ASP A 264 -24.82 21.55 11.65
C ASP A 264 -25.48 20.21 11.31
N VAL A 265 -24.87 19.40 10.43
CA VAL A 265 -25.46 18.17 9.88
C VAL A 265 -24.58 16.93 10.03
N ALA A 266 -23.37 17.07 10.57
CA ALA A 266 -22.43 15.97 10.72
C ALA A 266 -21.42 16.22 11.85
N GLU A 267 -21.01 15.14 12.52
CA GLU A 267 -19.81 15.17 13.37
C GLU A 267 -18.57 15.00 12.48
N VAL A 268 -17.59 15.88 12.70
CA VAL A 268 -16.35 15.91 11.92
C VAL A 268 -15.17 15.70 12.86
N GLU A 269 -14.38 14.68 12.58
CA GLU A 269 -13.21 14.30 13.38
C GLU A 269 -12.08 13.72 12.51
N MET A 270 -10.87 13.68 13.07
CA MET A 270 -9.79 12.90 12.52
C MET A 270 -9.86 11.49 13.12
N GLY A 271 -10.10 10.48 12.29
CA GLY A 271 -10.25 9.10 12.71
C GLY A 271 -9.63 8.13 11.71
N GLY A 272 -9.71 6.82 11.94
CA GLY A 272 -9.17 5.83 11.02
C GLY A 272 -9.93 5.84 9.68
N GLU A 273 -9.23 5.69 8.56
CA GLU A 273 -9.86 5.48 7.25
C GLU A 273 -10.73 4.20 7.25
N ASN A 274 -10.24 3.16 7.93
CA ASN A 274 -10.91 1.87 8.08
C ASN A 274 -10.81 1.34 9.54
N TYR A 275 -11.92 0.82 10.07
CA TYR A 275 -12.04 0.28 11.42
C TYR A 275 -12.18 -1.26 11.48
N ALA A 276 -12.02 -1.97 10.36
CA ALA A 276 -12.22 -3.41 10.27
C ALA A 276 -11.12 -4.25 10.94
N THR A 277 -9.94 -3.68 11.18
CA THR A 277 -8.79 -4.38 11.78
C THR A 277 -8.44 -3.80 13.14
N ILE A 278 -8.42 -4.66 14.16
CA ILE A 278 -7.98 -4.31 15.51
C ILE A 278 -6.72 -5.11 15.81
N ALA A 279 -5.62 -4.42 16.10
CA ALA A 279 -4.34 -5.03 16.44
C ALA A 279 -4.02 -4.77 17.92
N ARG A 280 -3.47 -5.79 18.58
CA ARG A 280 -3.00 -5.71 19.97
C ARG A 280 -1.71 -6.49 20.14
N TYR A 281 -0.81 -5.97 20.95
CA TYR A 281 0.42 -6.65 21.34
C TYR A 281 0.44 -6.76 22.87
N ASN A 282 0.59 -7.97 23.42
CA ASN A 282 0.49 -8.21 24.87
C ASN A 282 -0.75 -7.60 25.55
N ARG A 283 -1.88 -7.53 24.81
CA ARG A 283 -3.18 -6.92 25.20
C ARG A 283 -3.22 -5.38 25.19
N GLU A 284 -2.12 -4.71 24.87
CA GLU A 284 -2.06 -3.26 24.72
C GLU A 284 -2.41 -2.84 23.29
N ALA A 285 -2.82 -1.57 23.13
CA ALA A 285 -3.08 -1.00 21.82
C ALA A 285 -1.79 -1.01 21.00
N ALA A 286 -1.86 -1.57 19.80
CA ALA A 286 -0.70 -1.71 18.93
C ALA A 286 -1.14 -1.63 17.47
N THR A 287 -0.21 -1.29 16.60
CA THR A 287 -0.34 -1.53 15.16
C THR A 287 0.76 -2.49 14.72
N GLY A 288 0.65 -3.04 13.52
CA GLY A 288 1.69 -3.87 12.93
C GLY A 288 1.97 -3.48 11.49
N LEU A 289 3.22 -3.61 11.07
CA LEU A 289 3.61 -3.59 9.67
C LEU A 289 4.13 -4.97 9.30
N ALA A 290 3.30 -5.76 8.64
CA ALA A 290 3.67 -7.06 8.14
C ALA A 290 4.47 -6.91 6.84
N VAL A 291 5.63 -7.56 6.77
CA VAL A 291 6.56 -7.48 5.65
C VAL A 291 6.56 -8.82 4.93
N ASN A 292 6.30 -8.80 3.63
CA ASN A 292 6.46 -9.96 2.75
C ASN A 292 7.81 -9.89 2.05
N LEU A 293 8.47 -11.04 1.93
CA LEU A 293 9.70 -11.19 1.16
C LEU A 293 9.40 -11.01 -0.33
N ALA A 294 10.25 -10.32 -1.08
CA ALA A 294 10.16 -10.29 -2.53
C ALA A 294 10.52 -11.67 -3.12
N THR A 295 9.90 -12.05 -4.24
CA THR A 295 10.31 -13.26 -4.97
C THR A 295 11.80 -13.18 -5.33
N GLY A 296 12.58 -14.24 -5.06
CA GLY A 296 14.03 -14.23 -5.30
C GLY A 296 14.90 -13.62 -4.20
N ALA A 297 14.32 -12.94 -3.21
CA ALA A 297 15.11 -12.27 -2.16
C ALA A 297 15.53 -13.23 -1.04
N ASN A 298 16.65 -12.89 -0.38
CA ASN A 298 17.14 -13.62 0.79
C ASN A 298 16.41 -13.15 2.07
N ALA A 299 15.82 -14.09 2.80
CA ALA A 299 15.02 -13.80 3.99
C ALA A 299 15.82 -13.12 5.12
N LEU A 300 17.03 -13.62 5.40
CA LEU A 300 17.87 -13.11 6.48
C LEU A 300 18.35 -11.69 6.19
N GLU A 301 18.89 -11.49 4.99
CA GLU A 301 19.37 -10.17 4.55
C GLU A 301 18.24 -9.13 4.49
N THR A 302 17.03 -9.55 4.11
CA THR A 302 15.86 -8.67 4.09
C THR A 302 15.42 -8.29 5.50
N ALA A 303 15.37 -9.25 6.43
CA ALA A 303 14.99 -9.00 7.82
C ALA A 303 15.98 -8.02 8.49
N GLU A 304 17.29 -8.25 8.33
CA GLU A 304 18.33 -7.35 8.87
C GLU A 304 18.19 -5.92 8.32
N ARG A 305 17.95 -5.77 7.02
CA ARG A 305 17.76 -4.44 6.40
C ARG A 305 16.48 -3.74 6.86
N ALA A 306 15.39 -4.49 7.02
CA ALA A 306 14.12 -3.95 7.47
C ALA A 306 14.19 -3.49 8.95
N GLU A 307 14.99 -4.16 9.78
CA GLU A 307 15.27 -3.74 11.16
C GLU A 307 16.23 -2.54 11.23
N VAL A 308 17.37 -2.60 10.52
CA VAL A 308 18.46 -1.61 10.63
C VAL A 308 18.09 -0.22 10.12
N ASN A 309 17.19 -0.13 9.13
CA ASN A 309 16.71 1.17 8.63
C ASN A 309 15.74 1.88 9.61
N ASN A 310 15.31 1.22 10.70
CA ASN A 310 14.40 1.79 11.69
C ASN A 310 15.15 2.39 12.90
N TYR A 311 15.78 3.55 12.67
CA TYR A 311 16.18 4.61 13.62
C TYR A 311 15.94 4.37 15.14
N GLY A 312 16.65 3.41 15.76
CA GLY A 312 16.76 3.30 17.22
C GLY A 312 15.46 2.98 17.99
N MET A 313 14.42 2.49 17.32
CA MET A 313 13.19 2.05 17.98
C MET A 313 13.40 0.64 18.55
N ARG A 314 13.00 0.43 19.82
CA ARG A 314 12.98 -0.91 20.43
C ARG A 314 11.68 -1.60 20.02
N PHE A 315 11.82 -2.71 19.29
CA PHE A 315 10.75 -3.65 18.99
C PHE A 315 10.62 -4.71 20.09
#